data_AF-A0A2V2SJV7-F1
#
_entry.id   AF-A0A2V2SJV7-F1
#
_cell.length_a   1.000
_cell.length_b   1.000
_cell.length_c   1.000
_cell.angle_alpha   90.00
_cell.angle_beta   90.00
_cell.angle_gamma   90.00
#
_symmetry.space_group_name_H-M   'P 1'
#
loop_
_entity.id
_entity.type
_entity.pdbx_description
1 polymer ?
#
loop_
_entity_poly.entity_id
_entity_poly.type
_entity_poly.pdbx_seq_one_letter_code
_entity_poly.pdbx_strand_id
1 'polypeptide(L)'
;MAIRRLLKALAVLVAFAISLLGCRDQRALTPGDTNEIRNLVQKAQRKHVRESYGELAYQCFTEQDYQAFDREQRAHSISSNLKANRKFMEAVLSLQQKSPADRALLINDLRHPLRPSWAQLGQVSKEGQTEAGRRAELDIANAVADLVSQLCELSPGEISNVFNQR
;
A
#
# COMPACT_ATOMS: atom_id res chain seq x y z
N MET A 1 -56.29 2.27 16.22
CA MET A 1 -55.24 3.27 16.59
C MET A 1 -53.81 2.69 16.58
N ALA A 2 -53.62 1.37 16.54
CA ALA A 2 -52.29 0.73 16.56
C ALA A 2 -51.51 0.80 15.22
N ILE A 3 -52.21 0.78 14.08
CA ILE A 3 -51.58 0.72 12.73
C ILE A 3 -50.81 2.01 12.39
N ARG A 4 -51.25 3.18 12.89
CA ARG A 4 -50.55 4.46 12.69
C ARG A 4 -49.23 4.58 13.47
N ARG A 5 -49.03 3.75 14.51
CA ARG A 5 -47.78 3.73 15.29
C ARG A 5 -46.71 2.85 14.66
N LEU A 6 -47.11 1.80 13.94
CA LEU A 6 -46.19 0.91 13.22
C LEU A 6 -45.53 1.58 12.01
N LEU A 7 -46.29 2.39 11.25
CA LEU A 7 -45.79 3.12 10.08
C LEU A 7 -44.75 4.20 10.43
N LYS A 8 -44.88 4.83 11.61
CA LYS A 8 -43.89 5.82 12.09
C LYS A 8 -42.57 5.17 12.54
N ALA A 9 -42.63 3.95 13.09
CA ALA A 9 -41.43 3.21 13.48
C ALA A 9 -40.63 2.70 12.27
N LEU A 10 -41.31 2.31 11.19
CA LEU A 10 -40.65 1.86 9.96
C LEU A 10 -39.92 3.00 9.22
N ALA A 11 -40.50 4.21 9.21
CA ALA A 11 -39.88 5.38 8.58
C ALA A 11 -38.58 5.84 9.27
N VAL A 12 -38.48 5.67 10.60
CA VAL A 12 -37.27 6.04 11.37
C VAL A 12 -36.13 5.03 11.14
N LEU A 13 -36.44 3.76 10.90
CA LEU A 13 -35.44 2.72 10.59
C LEU A 13 -34.85 2.85 9.17
N VAL A 14 -35.65 3.29 8.19
CA VAL A 14 -35.14 3.53 6.83
C VAL A 14 -34.26 4.78 6.77
N ALA A 15 -34.56 5.82 7.55
CA ALA A 15 -33.75 7.04 7.60
C ALA A 15 -32.38 6.84 8.27
N PHE A 16 -32.25 5.90 9.22
CA PHE A 16 -30.97 5.61 9.88
C PHE A 16 -30.04 4.71 9.04
N ALA A 17 -30.60 3.91 8.13
CA ALA A 17 -29.82 3.06 7.23
C ALA A 17 -29.15 3.83 6.08
N ILE A 18 -29.65 5.03 5.74
CA ILE A 18 -29.09 5.85 4.65
C ILE A 18 -27.88 6.68 5.13
N SER A 19 -27.77 6.96 6.43
CA SER A 19 -26.65 7.74 7.00
C SER A 19 -25.34 6.95 7.16
N LEU A 20 -25.34 5.63 6.90
CA LEU A 20 -24.13 4.79 6.86
C LEU A 20 -23.58 4.63 5.43
N LEU A 21 -24.19 5.26 4.43
CA LEU A 21 -23.53 5.54 3.16
C LEU A 21 -22.53 6.67 3.44
N GLY A 22 -21.40 6.29 4.03
CA GLY A 22 -20.30 7.19 4.31
C GLY A 22 -20.03 8.07 3.10
N CYS A 23 -19.76 9.35 3.37
CA CYS A 23 -19.34 10.33 2.38
C CYS A 23 -18.20 9.74 1.54
N ARG A 24 -18.54 9.07 0.43
CA ARG A 24 -17.59 8.67 -0.59
C ARG A 24 -17.08 9.99 -1.13
N ASP A 25 -15.82 10.28 -0.85
CA ASP A 25 -15.12 11.45 -1.35
C ASP A 25 -15.04 11.33 -2.88
N GLN A 26 -16.13 11.73 -3.55
CA GLN A 26 -16.38 11.64 -5.00
C GLN A 26 -15.54 12.65 -5.80
N ARG A 27 -14.61 13.36 -5.15
CA ARG A 27 -13.70 14.25 -5.86
C ARG A 27 -12.86 13.44 -6.82
N ALA A 28 -12.86 13.85 -8.09
CA ALA A 28 -11.97 13.32 -9.11
C ALA A 28 -10.53 13.31 -8.59
N LEU A 29 -9.77 12.28 -9.00
CA LEU A 29 -8.34 12.26 -8.75
C LEU A 29 -7.68 13.40 -9.55
N THR A 30 -6.72 14.07 -8.93
CA THR A 30 -5.88 15.09 -9.58
C THR A 30 -4.41 14.69 -9.44
N PRO A 31 -3.52 15.03 -10.39
CA PRO A 31 -2.09 14.76 -10.24
C PRO A 31 -1.54 15.29 -8.90
N GLY A 32 -0.82 14.44 -8.18
CA GLY A 32 -0.24 14.74 -6.86
C GLY A 32 1.29 14.77 -6.85
N ASP A 33 1.89 14.56 -5.68
CA ASP A 33 3.35 14.48 -5.50
C ASP A 33 3.86 13.05 -5.73
N THR A 34 4.76 12.87 -6.70
CA THR A 34 5.38 11.57 -7.01
C THR A 34 6.19 10.98 -5.84
N ASN A 35 6.69 11.81 -4.91
CA ASN A 35 7.41 11.32 -3.74
C ASN A 35 6.52 10.48 -2.82
N GLU A 36 5.20 10.63 -2.90
CA GLU A 36 4.29 9.87 -2.05
C GLU A 36 4.34 8.37 -2.36
N ILE A 37 4.69 7.98 -3.59
CA ILE A 37 4.91 6.57 -3.94
C ILE A 37 6.05 5.99 -3.08
N ARG A 38 7.21 6.68 -3.05
CA ARG A 38 8.36 6.27 -2.26
C ARG A 38 8.03 6.24 -0.77
N ASN A 39 7.38 7.28 -0.25
CA ASN A 39 6.97 7.36 1.14
C ASN A 39 6.05 6.18 1.55
N LEU A 40 5.11 5.81 0.68
CA LEU A 40 4.19 4.70 0.94
C LEU A 40 4.88 3.33 0.87
N VAL A 41 5.83 3.12 -0.03
CA VAL A 41 6.67 1.91 -0.05
C VAL A 41 7.43 1.77 1.27
N GLN A 42 8.14 2.82 1.69
CA GLN A 42 8.92 2.80 2.94
C GLN A 42 8.02 2.60 4.17
N LYS A 43 6.85 3.24 4.19
CA LYS A 43 5.85 3.04 5.25
C LYS A 43 5.34 1.60 5.29
N ALA A 44 5.08 0.99 4.13
CA ALA A 44 4.66 -0.40 4.03
C ALA A 44 5.76 -1.35 4.52
N GLN A 45 7.02 -1.15 4.10
CA GLN A 45 8.17 -1.91 4.56
C GLN A 45 8.29 -1.84 6.10
N ARG A 46 8.30 -0.65 6.69
CA ARG A 46 8.36 -0.48 8.17
C ARG A 46 7.19 -1.14 8.90
N LYS A 47 5.99 -1.11 8.31
CA LYS A 47 4.77 -1.67 8.93
C LYS A 47 4.77 -3.21 8.93
N HIS A 48 5.29 -3.82 7.87
CA HIS A 48 5.17 -5.25 7.64
C HIS A 48 6.46 -6.02 7.93
N VAL A 49 7.61 -5.34 7.99
CA VAL A 49 8.90 -5.89 8.37
C VAL A 49 9.39 -5.17 9.61
N ARG A 50 9.32 -5.88 10.75
CA ARG A 50 9.72 -5.30 12.04
C ARG A 50 11.18 -4.88 12.05
N GLU A 51 11.49 -3.87 12.85
CA GLU A 51 12.86 -3.50 13.14
C GLU A 51 13.60 -4.59 13.91
N SER A 52 14.90 -4.70 13.63
CA SER A 52 15.75 -5.73 14.20
C SER A 52 16.64 -5.11 15.28
N TYR A 53 16.61 -5.68 16.49
CA TYR A 53 17.40 -5.20 17.64
C TYR A 53 18.35 -6.26 18.20
N GLY A 54 18.32 -7.47 17.64
CA GLY A 54 19.13 -8.61 18.08
C GLY A 54 18.70 -9.90 17.36
N GLU A 55 19.46 -10.97 17.54
CA GLU A 55 19.32 -12.21 16.76
C GLU A 55 18.12 -13.08 17.17
N LEU A 56 17.54 -12.85 18.35
CA LEU A 56 16.45 -13.68 18.85
C LEU A 56 15.15 -13.42 18.07
N ALA A 57 14.30 -14.44 17.92
CA ALA A 57 13.10 -14.37 17.08
C ALA A 57 12.12 -13.24 17.44
N TYR A 58 12.04 -12.85 18.72
CA TYR A 58 11.20 -11.73 19.15
C TYR A 58 11.84 -10.35 18.90
N GLN A 59 13.10 -10.30 18.48
CA GLN A 59 13.89 -9.09 18.26
C GLN A 59 14.08 -8.77 16.77
N CYS A 60 13.71 -9.66 15.84
CA CYS A 60 13.94 -9.47 14.41
C CYS A 60 12.89 -10.17 13.55
N PHE A 61 12.89 -9.89 12.25
CA PHE A 61 12.05 -10.59 11.28
C PHE A 61 12.75 -11.90 10.86
N THR A 62 12.21 -13.05 11.22
CA THR A 62 12.88 -14.34 11.05
C THR A 62 12.59 -15.00 9.70
N GLU A 63 13.29 -16.09 9.41
CA GLU A 63 12.99 -16.94 8.25
C GLU A 63 11.58 -17.52 8.30
N GLN A 64 11.11 -17.91 9.49
CA GLN A 64 9.75 -18.40 9.68
C GLN A 64 8.71 -17.30 9.39
N ASP A 65 8.97 -16.06 9.79
CA ASP A 65 8.13 -14.91 9.44
C ASP A 65 8.08 -14.69 7.93
N TYR A 66 9.22 -14.84 7.24
CA TYR A 66 9.30 -14.72 5.79
C TYR A 66 8.51 -15.81 5.08
N GLN A 67 8.65 -17.07 5.48
CA GLN A 67 7.87 -18.18 4.90
C GLN A 67 6.36 -17.98 5.07
N ALA A 68 5.93 -17.47 6.22
CA ALA A 68 4.53 -17.10 6.43
C ALA A 68 4.12 -15.93 5.54
N PHE A 69 4.96 -14.89 5.45
CA PHE A 69 4.74 -13.71 4.62
C PHE A 69 4.56 -14.07 3.13
N ASP A 70 5.43 -14.93 2.60
CA ASP A 70 5.42 -15.38 1.22
C ASP A 70 4.22 -16.31 0.93
N ARG A 71 3.98 -17.30 1.80
CA ARG A 71 2.82 -18.20 1.68
C ARG A 71 1.49 -17.43 1.68
N GLU A 72 1.38 -16.37 2.48
CA GLU A 72 0.21 -15.50 2.55
C GLU A 72 0.15 -14.45 1.42
N GLN A 73 1.12 -14.44 0.50
CA GLN A 73 1.21 -13.49 -0.61
C GLN A 73 1.11 -12.02 -0.13
N ARG A 74 1.74 -11.73 1.01
CA ARG A 74 1.56 -10.44 1.70
C ARG A 74 2.03 -9.27 0.86
N ALA A 75 3.15 -9.38 0.12
CA ALA A 75 3.63 -8.32 -0.75
C ALA A 75 2.58 -7.89 -1.80
N HIS A 76 1.92 -8.87 -2.43
CA HIS A 76 0.85 -8.62 -3.40
C HIS A 76 -0.40 -8.01 -2.76
N SER A 77 -0.79 -8.49 -1.57
CA SER A 77 -1.90 -7.92 -0.81
C SER A 77 -1.62 -6.46 -0.42
N ILE A 78 -0.40 -6.17 0.04
CA ILE A 78 0.05 -4.81 0.39
C ILE A 78 -0.05 -3.88 -0.80
N SER A 79 0.51 -4.25 -1.96
CA SER A 79 0.46 -3.40 -3.16
C SER A 79 -0.98 -3.22 -3.63
N SER A 80 -1.80 -4.28 -3.65
CA SER A 80 -3.21 -4.21 -4.04
C SER A 80 -4.01 -3.24 -3.16
N ASN A 81 -3.76 -3.22 -1.85
CA ASN A 81 -4.40 -2.28 -0.92
C ASN A 81 -4.02 -0.82 -1.18
N LEU A 82 -2.87 -0.53 -1.80
CA LEU A 82 -2.49 0.84 -2.17
C LEU A 82 -3.38 1.42 -3.27
N LYS A 83 -4.05 0.60 -4.09
CA LYS A 83 -5.04 1.08 -5.08
C LYS A 83 -6.17 1.86 -4.43
N ALA A 84 -6.47 1.57 -3.16
CA ALA A 84 -7.48 2.30 -2.40
C ALA A 84 -6.98 3.61 -1.79
N ASN A 85 -5.68 3.90 -1.85
CA ASN A 85 -5.08 5.11 -1.30
C ASN A 85 -5.14 6.26 -2.31
N ARG A 86 -5.87 7.33 -1.97
CA ARG A 86 -6.03 8.52 -2.84
C ARG A 86 -4.69 9.09 -3.25
N LYS A 87 -3.81 9.37 -2.28
CA LYS A 87 -2.52 10.02 -2.56
C LYS A 87 -1.62 9.16 -3.43
N PHE A 88 -1.67 7.83 -3.27
CA PHE A 88 -0.97 6.90 -4.15
C PHE A 88 -1.43 7.05 -5.60
N MET A 89 -2.74 7.00 -5.84
CA MET A 89 -3.30 7.10 -7.19
C MET A 89 -3.04 8.48 -7.82
N GLU A 90 -3.15 9.55 -7.04
CA GLU A 90 -2.80 10.91 -7.47
C GLU A 90 -1.32 11.05 -7.84
N ALA A 91 -0.43 10.42 -7.06
CA ALA A 91 1.00 10.38 -7.36
C ALA A 91 1.31 9.57 -8.63
N VAL A 92 0.60 8.47 -8.87
CA VAL A 92 0.71 7.69 -10.12
C VAL A 92 0.26 8.52 -11.33
N LEU A 93 -0.84 9.27 -11.23
CA LEU A 93 -1.27 10.20 -12.29
C LEU A 93 -0.21 11.26 -12.60
N SER A 94 0.47 11.78 -11.59
CA SER A 94 1.59 12.71 -11.77
C SER A 94 2.79 12.05 -12.45
N LEU A 95 3.10 10.80 -12.08
CA LEU A 95 4.16 10.01 -12.71
C LEU A 95 3.87 9.71 -14.19
N GLN A 96 2.61 9.52 -14.58
CA GLN A 96 2.24 9.31 -15.98
C GLN A 96 2.57 10.50 -16.89
N GLN A 97 2.55 11.71 -16.34
CA GLN A 97 2.86 12.94 -17.08
C GLN A 97 4.36 13.15 -17.31
N LYS A 98 5.22 12.38 -16.62
CA LYS A 98 6.66 12.40 -16.85
C LYS A 98 7.04 11.71 -18.14
N SER A 99 8.25 11.98 -18.63
CA SER A 99 8.81 11.27 -19.78
C SER A 99 8.91 9.75 -19.49
N PRO A 100 8.84 8.88 -20.51
CA PRO A 100 9.02 7.44 -20.30
C PRO A 100 10.33 7.08 -19.58
N ALA A 101 11.41 7.82 -19.85
CA ALA A 101 12.70 7.63 -19.20
C ALA A 101 12.65 7.97 -17.70
N ASP A 102 12.11 9.14 -17.34
CA ASP A 102 12.00 9.57 -15.94
C ASP A 102 11.08 8.63 -15.13
N ARG A 103 10.01 8.15 -15.77
CA ARG A 103 9.10 7.18 -15.16
C ARG A 103 9.81 5.86 -14.89
N ALA A 104 10.56 5.33 -15.86
CA ALA A 104 11.32 4.11 -15.70
C ALA A 104 12.39 4.23 -14.60
N LEU A 105 13.11 5.36 -14.55
CA LEU A 105 14.08 5.65 -13.49
C LEU A 105 13.41 5.63 -12.11
N LEU A 106 12.31 6.36 -11.93
CA LEU A 106 11.62 6.40 -10.64
C LEU A 106 11.12 5.01 -10.23
N ILE A 107 10.50 4.25 -11.14
CA ILE A 107 10.02 2.88 -10.86
C ILE A 107 11.18 1.97 -10.45
N ASN A 108 12.32 2.06 -11.14
CA ASN A 108 13.51 1.29 -10.79
C ASN A 108 14.04 1.66 -9.40
N ASP A 109 14.08 2.95 -9.06
CA ASP A 109 14.51 3.43 -7.75
C ASP A 109 13.58 3.02 -6.59
N LEU A 110 12.38 2.50 -6.87
CA LEU A 110 11.51 1.92 -5.84
C LEU A 110 11.97 0.51 -5.44
N ARG A 111 12.73 -0.20 -6.28
CA ARG A 111 13.09 -1.62 -6.14
C ARG A 111 14.27 -1.86 -5.19
N HIS A 112 14.23 -1.22 -4.04
CA HIS A 112 15.26 -1.35 -3.02
C HIS A 112 14.65 -1.66 -1.65
N PRO A 113 15.29 -2.53 -0.86
CA PRO A 113 14.92 -2.68 0.55
C PRO A 113 15.19 -1.35 1.28
N LEU A 114 14.46 -1.11 2.36
CA LEU A 114 14.66 0.08 3.18
C LEU A 114 15.96 0.00 3.98
N ARG A 115 16.31 -1.19 4.45
CA ARG A 115 17.47 -1.43 5.31
C ARG A 115 18.40 -2.49 4.70
N PRO A 116 19.74 -2.34 4.83
CA PRO A 116 20.68 -3.39 4.48
C PRO A 116 20.55 -4.60 5.43
N SER A 117 21.01 -5.78 5.01
CA SER A 117 21.12 -6.91 5.96
C SER A 117 22.38 -6.79 6.83
N TRP A 118 22.38 -7.45 7.98
CA TRP A 118 23.54 -7.54 8.86
C TRP A 118 24.76 -8.16 8.17
N ALA A 119 24.55 -9.08 7.23
CA ALA A 119 25.62 -9.62 6.40
C ALA A 119 26.28 -8.55 5.53
N GLN A 120 25.50 -7.60 5.00
CA GLN A 120 26.03 -6.45 4.24
C GLN A 120 26.71 -5.42 5.14
N LEU A 121 26.25 -5.26 6.38
CA LEU A 121 26.87 -4.36 7.36
C LEU A 121 28.11 -4.96 8.04
N GLY A 122 28.24 -6.28 8.06
CA GLY A 122 29.27 -6.99 8.82
C GLY A 122 29.02 -7.04 10.34
N GLN A 123 27.86 -6.61 10.82
CA GLN A 123 27.50 -6.60 12.24
C GLN A 123 25.98 -6.64 12.47
N VAL A 124 25.59 -7.13 13.64
CA VAL A 124 24.20 -7.07 14.13
C VAL A 124 23.97 -5.70 14.77
N SER A 125 23.10 -4.90 14.16
CA SER A 125 22.76 -3.57 14.65
C SER A 125 21.37 -3.12 14.19
N LYS A 126 20.81 -2.08 14.82
CA LYS A 126 19.49 -1.53 14.47
C LYS A 126 19.44 -0.88 13.09
N GLU A 127 20.61 -0.52 12.55
CA GLU A 127 20.76 0.06 11.21
C GLU A 127 20.55 -0.99 10.10
N GLY A 128 20.60 -2.27 10.43
CA GLY A 128 20.35 -3.37 9.51
C GLY A 128 19.21 -4.27 9.93
N GLN A 129 19.11 -5.41 9.27
CA GLN A 129 18.12 -6.44 9.54
C GLN A 129 18.64 -7.83 9.16
N THR A 130 17.85 -8.85 9.46
CA THR A 130 18.11 -10.20 8.95
C THR A 130 17.98 -10.26 7.42
N GLU A 131 18.52 -11.31 6.82
CA GLU A 131 18.35 -11.55 5.38
C GLU A 131 16.88 -11.81 5.02
N ALA A 132 16.13 -12.46 5.91
CA ALA A 132 14.69 -12.68 5.78
C ALA A 132 13.91 -11.35 5.73
N GLY A 133 14.21 -10.40 6.63
CA GLY A 133 13.62 -9.07 6.62
C GLY A 133 13.95 -8.30 5.34
N ARG A 134 15.20 -8.35 4.90
CA ARG A 134 15.64 -7.71 3.65
C ARG A 134 14.89 -8.25 2.42
N ARG A 135 14.69 -9.56 2.34
CA ARG A 135 13.89 -10.18 1.26
C ARG A 135 12.44 -9.72 1.31
N ALA A 136 11.80 -9.74 2.48
CA ALA A 136 10.43 -9.26 2.62
C ALA A 136 10.28 -7.79 2.20
N GLU A 137 11.21 -6.91 2.58
CA GLU A 137 11.19 -5.50 2.16
C GLU A 137 11.36 -5.35 0.65
N LEU A 138 12.23 -6.17 0.03
CA LEU A 138 12.44 -6.18 -1.41
C LEU A 138 11.20 -6.67 -2.16
N ASP A 139 10.52 -7.70 -1.65
CA ASP A 139 9.29 -8.23 -2.24
C ASP A 139 8.16 -7.19 -2.20
N ILE A 140 8.03 -6.45 -1.09
CA ILE A 140 7.10 -5.30 -0.99
C ILE A 140 7.45 -4.23 -2.03
N ALA A 141 8.73 -3.82 -2.08
CA ALA A 141 9.20 -2.81 -3.01
C ALA A 141 8.91 -3.19 -4.47
N ASN A 142 9.23 -4.43 -4.85
CA ASN A 142 8.98 -4.96 -6.19
C ASN A 142 7.49 -5.01 -6.51
N ALA A 143 6.66 -5.55 -5.61
CA ALA A 143 5.22 -5.65 -5.84
C ALA A 143 4.55 -4.27 -6.01
N VAL A 144 5.04 -3.24 -5.32
CA VAL A 144 4.55 -1.87 -5.50
C VAL A 144 5.09 -1.25 -6.79
N ALA A 145 6.37 -1.46 -7.12
CA ALA A 145 6.95 -0.98 -8.38
C ALA A 145 6.26 -1.58 -9.61
N ASP A 146 5.95 -2.89 -9.57
CA ASP A 146 5.19 -3.59 -10.61
C ASP A 146 3.78 -3.01 -10.75
N LEU A 147 3.10 -2.77 -9.63
CA LEU A 147 1.78 -2.12 -9.63
C LEU A 147 1.84 -0.72 -10.23
N VAL A 148 2.82 0.11 -9.85
CA VAL A 148 2.99 1.45 -10.40
C VAL A 148 3.22 1.38 -11.92
N SER A 149 4.07 0.45 -12.38
CA SER A 149 4.30 0.23 -13.80
C SER A 149 3.00 -0.10 -14.54
N GLN A 150 2.23 -1.07 -14.04
CA GLN A 150 0.94 -1.48 -14.61
C GLN A 150 -0.05 -0.32 -14.65
N LEU A 151 -0.17 0.46 -13.57
CA LEU A 151 -1.08 1.60 -13.53
C LEU A 151 -0.64 2.70 -14.51
N CYS A 152 0.66 2.90 -14.70
CA CYS A 152 1.16 3.89 -15.65
C CYS A 152 0.86 3.57 -17.11
N GLU A 153 0.53 2.32 -17.45
CA GLU A 153 0.12 1.89 -18.79
C GLU A 153 -1.38 2.18 -19.07
N LEU A 154 -2.17 2.42 -18.02
CA LEU A 154 -3.60 2.71 -18.13
C LEU A 154 -3.86 4.17 -18.52
N SER A 155 -5.02 4.46 -19.10
CA SER A 155 -5.49 5.85 -19.26
C SER A 155 -5.89 6.47 -17.91
N PRO A 156 -5.90 7.81 -17.76
CA PRO A 156 -6.35 8.46 -16.53
C PRO A 156 -7.79 8.10 -16.11
N GLY A 157 -8.67 7.80 -17.08
CA GLY A 157 -10.03 7.34 -16.83
C GLY A 157 -10.07 5.94 -16.22
N GLU A 158 -9.23 5.02 -16.71
CA GLU A 158 -9.11 3.67 -16.18
C GLU A 158 -8.53 3.67 -14.75
N ILE A 159 -7.53 4.50 -14.47
CA ILE A 159 -6.99 4.69 -13.11
C ILE A 159 -8.09 5.15 -12.15
N SER A 160 -8.92 6.10 -12.58
CA SER A 160 -10.06 6.57 -11.79
C SER A 160 -11.07 5.46 -11.53
N ASN A 161 -11.32 4.58 -12.51
CA ASN A 161 -12.19 3.42 -12.33
C ASN A 161 -11.62 2.42 -11.32
N VAL A 162 -10.33 2.10 -11.41
CA VAL A 162 -9.64 1.23 -10.43
C VAL A 162 -9.77 1.78 -9.02
N PHE A 163 -9.57 3.10 -8.84
CA PHE A 163 -9.73 3.75 -7.55
C PHE A 163 -11.18 3.71 -7.04
N ASN A 164 -12.18 3.75 -7.90
CA ASN A 164 -13.59 3.77 -7.49
C ASN A 164 -14.17 2.37 -7.22
N GLN A 165 -13.51 1.30 -7.66
CA GLN A 165 -13.93 -0.10 -7.48
C GLN A 165 -13.52 -0.70 -6.11
N ARG A 166 -12.92 0.10 -5.23
CA ARG A 166 -12.55 -0.28 -3.86
C ARG A 166 -13.75 -0.35 -2.90
#